data_AF-A0A925Q426-F1
#
_entry.id   AF-A0A925Q426-F1
#
_cell.length_a   1.000
_cell.length_b   1.000
_cell.length_c   1.000
_cell.angle_alpha   90.00
_cell.angle_beta   90.00
_cell.angle_gamma   90.00
#
_symmetry.space_group_name_H-M   'P 1'
#
loop_
_entity.id
_entity.type
_entity.pdbx_description
1 polymer ?
#
loop_
_entity_poly.entity_id
_entity_poly.type
_entity_poly.pdbx_seq_one_letter_code
_entity_poly.pdbx_strand_id
1 'polypeptide(L)'
;MTTAMKGRGALSQPPGRFDKLTQTLEHDGWYEDEPERRVETVVLPEPARSIISRNNSPDIHFTQSINPYRGCEHGCVYCIQGDTPILMADGSTKPLAELKERDAIIGTERHGWCRRYVKTRVLAHWSVTKSAVRITLKDGRALVTGHDHRFLTERGWKFVTDTTAKRPTLGVYERLMGLPNSADVQSGRAIEGQVVTTASSLSISSIEPLNREMQLFDITTGTEDFIANGVVSHNCYARPSHAYVGLSPGLDFETKLFYKQDAAKLLEKELAAPSYKCSPLMIGANTDPYQPIEREHRVTRSLLEVLLRCRHPVTITTKGALVARDVDLLTQLARDGLVRVMFSIPSLSNDMKRALEPRAASAAARLKAMRTLAEAGVPVGLLVAPIIPILTEHEVEDVLAAAREAGATAAGYTMLRLPWEVKDLFREWLAEHFPDRAAHVMSIVRGMRGERDNDPNFGTRMKAVGPFAELMRQRFRLACRRLGYAAHQKPDMPTNLFSPPRRTHPQMGLDLGS
;
A
#
# COMPACT_ATOMS: atom_id res chain seq x y z
N MET A 1 26.77 11.87 -3.70
CA MET A 1 25.95 11.18 -2.68
C MET A 1 24.60 11.90 -2.65
N THR A 2 23.47 11.20 -2.75
CA THR A 2 22.14 11.81 -2.60
C THR A 2 21.75 11.82 -1.13
N THR A 3 21.72 13.00 -0.51
CA THR A 3 21.32 13.21 0.89
C THR A 3 19.85 12.83 1.10
N ALA A 4 19.53 12.12 2.18
CA ALA A 4 18.15 11.74 2.49
C ALA A 4 17.28 12.98 2.75
N MET A 5 16.16 13.12 2.03
CA MET A 5 15.31 14.32 2.14
C MET A 5 14.68 14.45 3.54
N LYS A 6 15.10 15.50 4.24
CA LYS A 6 14.84 15.77 5.65
C LYS A 6 13.34 15.90 5.98
N GLY A 7 12.76 14.81 6.46
CA GLY A 7 11.32 14.74 6.80
C GLY A 7 10.43 14.14 5.71
N ARG A 8 10.95 13.21 4.90
CA ARG A 8 10.21 12.34 3.96
C ARG A 8 10.60 10.88 4.22
N GLY A 9 9.69 9.94 3.98
CA GLY A 9 9.92 8.50 4.23
C GLY A 9 10.49 7.75 3.01
N ALA A 10 10.03 8.12 1.82
CA ALA A 10 10.57 7.68 0.54
C ALA A 10 11.83 8.48 0.17
N LEU A 11 12.86 7.76 -0.27
CA LEU A 11 14.16 8.33 -0.67
C LEU A 11 14.19 8.74 -2.16
N SER A 12 13.06 8.70 -2.89
CA SER A 12 12.98 8.92 -4.34
C SER A 12 11.59 9.28 -4.85
N GLN A 13 11.50 9.86 -6.06
CA GLN A 13 10.24 10.30 -6.73
C GLN A 13 9.91 9.53 -8.04
N PRO A 14 9.88 8.18 -8.09
CA PRO A 14 9.50 7.46 -9.31
C PRO A 14 8.08 7.83 -9.80
N PRO A 15 7.86 8.05 -11.11
CA PRO A 15 6.64 8.64 -11.67
C PRO A 15 5.39 7.74 -11.55
N GLY A 16 4.23 8.37 -11.71
CA GLY A 16 2.91 7.77 -11.51
C GLY A 16 2.52 6.76 -12.54
N ARG A 17 2.01 5.59 -12.11
CA ARG A 17 1.56 4.50 -13.02
C ARG A 17 0.44 4.90 -14.03
N PHE A 18 -0.06 6.14 -13.99
CA PHE A 18 -1.01 6.73 -14.94
C PHE A 18 -0.56 8.10 -15.51
N ASP A 19 0.68 8.55 -15.24
CA ASP A 19 1.20 9.84 -15.72
C ASP A 19 1.49 9.82 -17.23
N LYS A 20 1.40 10.98 -17.88
CA LYS A 20 1.59 11.12 -19.34
C LYS A 20 2.81 11.95 -19.77
N LEU A 21 3.38 12.73 -18.85
CA LEU A 21 4.56 13.58 -19.02
C LEU A 21 5.28 13.64 -17.67
N THR A 22 6.61 13.64 -17.66
CA THR A 22 7.42 13.96 -16.47
C THR A 22 8.02 15.37 -16.61
N GLN A 23 8.42 15.97 -15.49
CA GLN A 23 9.23 17.19 -15.47
C GLN A 23 10.54 16.91 -14.75
N THR A 24 11.67 17.26 -15.39
CA THR A 24 12.98 17.36 -14.74
C THR A 24 13.20 18.78 -14.22
N LEU A 25 13.69 18.87 -12.98
CA LEU A 25 14.34 20.09 -12.48
C LEU A 25 15.82 19.97 -12.80
N GLU A 26 16.27 20.68 -13.84
CA GLU A 26 17.69 20.88 -14.11
C GLU A 26 18.18 22.14 -13.39
N HIS A 27 19.38 22.09 -12.81
CA HIS A 27 20.00 23.23 -12.14
C HIS A 27 20.70 24.09 -13.19
N ASP A 28 20.23 25.31 -13.43
CA ASP A 28 20.72 26.20 -14.50
C ASP A 28 22.19 26.65 -14.31
N GLY A 29 22.72 26.52 -13.10
CA GLY A 29 24.12 26.76 -12.76
C GLY A 29 24.39 28.13 -12.14
N TRP A 30 23.35 28.90 -11.79
CA TRP A 30 23.51 30.24 -11.21
C TRP A 30 23.11 30.28 -9.73
N TYR A 31 23.89 31.05 -8.96
CA TYR A 31 23.89 31.19 -7.49
C TYR A 31 24.50 30.02 -6.70
N GLU A 32 25.29 30.40 -5.70
CA GLU A 32 25.84 29.53 -4.65
C GLU A 32 24.88 29.51 -3.43
N ASP A 33 24.95 28.45 -2.62
CA ASP A 33 24.20 28.28 -1.36
C ASP A 33 22.66 28.46 -1.43
N GLU A 34 21.97 27.74 -2.32
CA GLU A 34 20.54 27.44 -2.06
C GLU A 34 20.39 26.54 -0.81
N PRO A 35 19.70 26.98 0.26
CA PRO A 35 19.49 26.15 1.44
C PRO A 35 18.52 25.00 1.16
N GLU A 36 18.73 23.82 1.79
CA GLU A 36 17.95 22.57 1.60
C GLU A 36 16.46 22.82 1.28
N ARG A 37 16.08 22.84 -0.01
CA ARG A 37 14.70 23.08 -0.45
C ARG A 37 13.77 22.00 0.11
N ARG A 38 12.99 22.37 1.13
CA ARG A 38 11.92 21.53 1.68
C ARG A 38 10.81 21.41 0.64
N VAL A 39 10.72 20.25 -0.02
CA VAL A 39 9.62 19.96 -0.95
C VAL A 39 8.30 20.06 -0.19
N GLU A 40 7.49 21.07 -0.49
CA GLU A 40 6.25 21.36 0.21
C GLU A 40 5.17 20.28 -0.01
N THR A 41 4.14 20.25 0.85
CA THR A 41 2.99 19.34 0.69
C THR A 41 1.82 20.10 0.07
N VAL A 42 1.60 19.91 -1.23
CA VAL A 42 0.43 20.44 -1.95
C VAL A 42 -0.80 19.58 -1.62
N VAL A 43 -1.97 20.22 -1.49
CA VAL A 43 -3.23 19.55 -1.17
C VAL A 43 -4.34 19.96 -2.14
N LEU A 44 -5.02 18.98 -2.75
CA LEU A 44 -5.98 19.18 -3.84
C LEU A 44 -7.36 18.57 -3.52
N PRO A 45 -8.48 19.17 -3.95
CA PRO A 45 -9.81 18.57 -3.77
C PRO A 45 -10.01 17.36 -4.71
N GLU A 46 -10.50 16.24 -4.17
CA GLU A 46 -11.04 15.12 -4.95
C GLU A 46 -12.59 15.20 -5.03
N PRO A 47 -13.18 15.34 -6.23
CA PRO A 47 -14.61 15.13 -6.43
C PRO A 47 -14.94 13.64 -6.51
N ALA A 48 -15.52 13.07 -5.44
CA ALA A 48 -15.88 11.66 -5.36
C ALA A 48 -17.37 11.40 -5.69
N ARG A 49 -17.68 10.29 -6.38
CA ARG A 49 -19.07 9.87 -6.65
C ARG A 49 -19.73 9.09 -5.50
N SER A 50 -18.91 8.53 -4.60
CA SER A 50 -19.30 7.76 -3.41
C SER A 50 -18.17 7.88 -2.38
N ILE A 51 -18.52 7.78 -1.09
CA ILE A 51 -17.59 7.92 0.03
C ILE A 51 -17.33 6.58 0.74
N ILE A 52 -18.33 5.68 0.80
CA ILE A 52 -18.22 4.40 1.51
C ILE A 52 -17.72 3.28 0.58
N SER A 53 -16.46 2.87 0.77
CA SER A 53 -15.92 1.66 0.17
C SER A 53 -16.42 0.42 0.93
N ARG A 54 -16.84 -0.61 0.19
CA ARG A 54 -17.45 -1.84 0.75
C ARG A 54 -16.63 -3.07 0.34
N ASN A 55 -16.51 -4.06 1.23
CA ASN A 55 -15.78 -5.30 0.96
C ASN A 55 -16.40 -6.51 1.70
N ASN A 56 -16.07 -7.71 1.22
CA ASN A 56 -16.49 -9.01 1.74
C ASN A 56 -15.30 -9.93 2.04
N SER A 57 -14.12 -9.38 2.36
CA SER A 57 -12.90 -10.18 2.50
C SER A 57 -12.86 -10.96 3.83
N PRO A 58 -12.55 -12.27 3.83
CA PRO A 58 -12.40 -13.06 5.06
C PRO A 58 -11.22 -12.60 5.95
N ASP A 59 -10.34 -11.75 5.41
CA ASP A 59 -9.17 -11.20 6.11
C ASP A 59 -9.45 -9.88 6.84
N ILE A 60 -10.56 -9.21 6.53
CA ILE A 60 -10.82 -7.83 6.93
C ILE A 60 -12.04 -7.80 7.86
N HIS A 61 -11.86 -7.24 9.05
CA HIS A 61 -12.83 -7.33 10.14
C HIS A 61 -13.98 -6.29 10.08
N PHE A 62 -14.08 -5.56 8.96
CA PHE A 62 -15.11 -4.55 8.69
C PHE A 62 -15.60 -4.71 7.26
N THR A 63 -16.90 -4.50 7.03
CA THR A 63 -17.53 -4.57 5.70
C THR A 63 -17.60 -3.21 5.00
N GLN A 64 -17.59 -2.11 5.77
CA GLN A 64 -17.68 -0.73 5.27
C GLN A 64 -16.50 0.10 5.76
N SER A 65 -15.99 1.00 4.91
CA SER A 65 -14.89 1.89 5.26
C SER A 65 -14.91 3.21 4.49
N ILE A 66 -14.36 4.25 5.10
CA ILE A 66 -14.10 5.55 4.47
C ILE A 66 -12.62 5.86 4.61
N ASN A 67 -12.01 6.26 3.50
CA ASN A 67 -10.72 6.96 3.49
C ASN A 67 -11.02 8.42 3.10
N PRO A 68 -10.89 9.40 4.02
CA PRO A 68 -11.17 10.81 3.75
C PRO A 68 -10.19 11.44 2.75
N TYR A 69 -8.95 10.91 2.76
CA TYR A 69 -7.83 11.35 1.94
C TYR A 69 -7.37 10.27 0.95
N ARG A 70 -6.79 10.69 -0.17
CA ARG A 70 -5.92 9.85 -1.03
C ARG A 70 -4.51 10.43 -1.00
N GLY A 71 -3.51 9.57 -0.90
CA GLY A 71 -2.17 9.97 -0.47
C GLY A 71 -1.97 9.71 1.02
N CYS A 72 -0.73 9.47 1.41
CA CYS A 72 -0.33 9.21 2.79
C CYS A 72 1.20 9.33 2.85
N GLU A 73 1.76 9.79 3.95
CA GLU A 73 3.16 10.26 3.96
C GLU A 73 4.22 9.06 4.07
N HIS A 74 4.26 8.06 3.12
CA HIS A 74 5.07 6.75 3.05
C HIS A 74 5.49 6.16 1.60
N GLY A 75 5.81 4.84 1.32
CA GLY A 75 6.20 4.37 -0.08
C GLY A 75 6.32 2.90 -0.72
N CYS A 76 6.17 2.74 -2.09
CA CYS A 76 6.35 1.61 -3.13
C CYS A 76 6.12 1.96 -4.72
N VAL A 77 6.77 1.41 -5.83
CA VAL A 77 6.29 1.30 -7.33
C VAL A 77 7.18 0.52 -8.43
N TYR A 78 6.68 0.13 -9.67
CA TYR A 78 7.34 -0.40 -10.96
C TYR A 78 6.56 -0.27 -12.36
N CYS A 79 7.11 -0.53 -13.62
CA CYS A 79 6.40 -0.63 -15.00
C CYS A 79 7.21 -0.95 -16.38
N ILE A 80 6.58 -1.31 -17.56
CA ILE A 80 7.11 -1.80 -18.93
C ILE A 80 6.43 -1.25 -20.26
N GLN A 81 7.04 -1.16 -21.48
CA GLN A 81 6.39 -0.65 -22.74
C GLN A 81 5.12 -1.41 -23.23
N GLY A 82 4.14 -0.68 -23.79
CA GLY A 82 2.79 -1.17 -24.12
C GLY A 82 2.56 -2.01 -25.39
N ASP A 83 3.41 -1.92 -26.41
CA ASP A 83 3.35 -2.80 -27.59
C ASP A 83 3.95 -4.19 -27.31
N THR A 84 4.62 -4.37 -26.16
CA THR A 84 5.20 -5.64 -25.72
C THR A 84 4.18 -6.77 -25.83
N PRO A 85 4.45 -7.82 -26.64
CA PRO A 85 3.53 -8.96 -26.78
C PRO A 85 3.42 -9.74 -25.48
N ILE A 86 2.22 -9.84 -24.91
CA ILE A 86 1.94 -10.66 -23.74
C ILE A 86 1.33 -11.98 -24.18
N LEU A 87 1.84 -13.08 -23.63
CA LEU A 87 1.40 -14.43 -24.00
C LEU A 87 0.04 -14.75 -23.37
N MET A 88 -0.95 -14.99 -24.24
CA MET A 88 -2.32 -15.33 -23.87
C MET A 88 -2.44 -16.81 -23.47
N ALA A 89 -3.48 -17.15 -22.72
CA ALA A 89 -3.71 -18.51 -22.22
C ALA A 89 -4.02 -19.56 -23.30
N ASP A 90 -4.29 -19.12 -24.53
CA ASP A 90 -4.48 -19.94 -25.74
C ASP A 90 -3.20 -20.10 -26.59
N GLY A 91 -2.09 -19.45 -26.20
CA GLY A 91 -0.83 -19.46 -26.95
C GLY A 91 -0.71 -18.39 -28.04
N SER A 92 -1.71 -17.51 -28.19
CA SER A 92 -1.59 -16.29 -28.99
C SER A 92 -0.86 -15.18 -28.21
N THR A 93 -0.57 -14.04 -28.85
CA THR A 93 -0.12 -12.82 -28.15
C THR A 93 -1.06 -11.67 -28.37
N LYS A 94 -1.15 -10.81 -27.34
CA LYS A 94 -1.85 -9.54 -27.40
C LYS A 94 -0.94 -8.43 -26.87
N PRO A 95 -0.92 -7.22 -27.45
CA PRO A 95 -0.14 -6.11 -26.92
C PRO A 95 -0.54 -5.80 -25.47
N LEU A 96 0.44 -5.52 -24.61
CA LEU A 96 0.22 -5.17 -23.20
C LEU A 96 -0.87 -4.07 -23.06
N ALA A 97 -0.76 -3.02 -23.87
CA ALA A 97 -1.67 -1.88 -23.94
C ALA A 97 -3.13 -2.20 -24.34
N GLU A 98 -3.41 -3.39 -24.86
CA GLU A 98 -4.76 -3.81 -25.26
C GLU A 98 -5.43 -4.75 -24.25
N LEU A 99 -4.68 -5.22 -23.24
CA LEU A 99 -5.19 -6.15 -22.23
C LEU A 99 -6.33 -5.55 -21.40
N LYS A 100 -7.23 -6.42 -20.97
CA LYS A 100 -8.41 -6.07 -20.17
C LYS A 100 -8.44 -6.94 -18.92
N GLU A 101 -9.06 -6.43 -17.85
CA GLU A 101 -9.31 -7.24 -16.66
C GLU A 101 -10.05 -8.54 -17.03
N ARG A 102 -9.66 -9.64 -16.39
CA ARG A 102 -10.11 -11.02 -16.61
C ARG A 102 -9.59 -11.71 -17.87
N ASP A 103 -8.88 -11.03 -18.78
CA ASP A 103 -8.16 -11.66 -19.90
C ASP A 103 -7.28 -12.79 -19.34
N ALA A 104 -7.31 -13.96 -19.99
CA ALA A 104 -6.56 -15.14 -19.57
C ALA A 104 -5.19 -15.14 -20.26
N ILE A 105 -4.12 -15.18 -19.47
CA ILE A 105 -2.73 -15.08 -19.92
C ILE A 105 -1.83 -16.11 -19.23
N ILE A 106 -0.57 -16.20 -19.64
CA ILE A 106 0.42 -17.10 -19.01
C ILE A 106 1.27 -16.34 -17.99
N GLY A 107 1.38 -16.94 -16.80
CA GLY A 107 2.38 -16.64 -15.78
C GLY A 107 3.19 -17.89 -15.43
N THR A 108 3.88 -17.92 -14.29
CA THR A 108 4.67 -19.07 -13.87
C THR A 108 4.55 -19.40 -12.38
N GLU A 109 4.56 -20.69 -12.05
CA GLU A 109 4.60 -21.18 -10.66
C GLU A 109 5.85 -22.04 -10.41
N ARG A 110 6.34 -22.09 -9.17
CA ARG A 110 7.55 -22.83 -8.79
C ARG A 110 7.21 -24.24 -8.27
N HIS A 111 7.55 -25.25 -9.07
CA HIS A 111 7.40 -26.66 -8.74
C HIS A 111 8.77 -27.23 -8.31
N GLY A 112 9.09 -27.07 -7.03
CA GLY A 112 10.36 -27.52 -6.44
C GLY A 112 11.57 -26.75 -6.98
N TRP A 113 12.46 -27.43 -7.69
CA TRP A 113 13.67 -26.82 -8.26
C TRP A 113 13.43 -26.04 -9.56
N CYS A 114 12.32 -26.28 -10.27
CA CYS A 114 11.98 -25.62 -11.53
C CYS A 114 10.77 -24.66 -11.40
N ARG A 115 10.60 -23.77 -12.38
CA ARG A 115 9.33 -23.08 -12.63
C ARG A 115 8.60 -23.73 -13.80
N ARG A 116 7.27 -23.64 -13.83
CA ARG A 116 6.42 -24.09 -14.94
C ARG A 116 5.47 -22.98 -15.36
N TYR A 117 5.12 -22.93 -16.65
CA TYR A 117 4.11 -22.02 -17.17
C TYR A 117 2.72 -22.45 -16.70
N VAL A 118 1.90 -21.51 -16.24
CA VAL A 118 0.53 -21.78 -15.75
C VAL A 118 -0.43 -20.69 -16.24
N LYS A 119 -1.69 -21.05 -16.48
CA LYS A 119 -2.73 -20.06 -16.81
C LYS A 119 -3.04 -19.19 -15.60
N THR A 120 -3.11 -17.89 -15.84
CA THR A 120 -3.48 -16.86 -14.88
C THR A 120 -4.45 -15.87 -15.53
N ARG A 121 -4.88 -14.83 -14.79
CA ARG A 121 -5.73 -13.76 -15.34
C ARG A 121 -5.13 -12.39 -15.04
N VAL A 122 -5.35 -11.46 -15.95
CA VAL A 122 -5.17 -10.03 -15.71
C VAL A 122 -6.16 -9.58 -14.63
N LEU A 123 -5.66 -9.02 -13.53
CA LEU A 123 -6.44 -8.53 -12.40
C LEU A 123 -6.57 -6.99 -12.42
N ALA A 124 -5.67 -6.30 -13.10
CA ALA A 124 -5.68 -4.86 -13.37
C ALA A 124 -4.70 -4.55 -14.52
N HIS A 125 -4.90 -3.42 -15.22
CA HIS A 125 -4.04 -2.93 -16.32
C HIS A 125 -3.99 -1.38 -16.32
N TRP A 126 -2.85 -0.77 -16.64
CA TRP A 126 -2.61 0.69 -16.58
C TRP A 126 -1.42 1.15 -17.44
N SER A 127 -1.14 2.47 -17.52
CA SER A 127 -0.08 3.06 -18.38
C SER A 127 0.63 4.32 -17.83
N VAL A 128 1.96 4.35 -17.79
CA VAL A 128 2.83 5.47 -17.35
C VAL A 128 3.86 5.89 -18.40
N THR A 129 3.90 7.17 -18.73
CA THR A 129 5.06 7.78 -19.37
C THR A 129 6.23 7.90 -18.39
N LYS A 130 7.38 7.32 -18.73
CA LYS A 130 8.66 7.54 -18.03
C LYS A 130 9.86 7.29 -18.95
N SER A 131 11.04 7.72 -18.53
CA SER A 131 12.31 7.37 -19.18
C SER A 131 12.47 5.86 -19.30
N ALA A 132 12.77 5.38 -20.51
CA ALA A 132 12.76 3.96 -20.83
C ALA A 132 14.15 3.43 -21.25
N VAL A 133 14.42 2.18 -20.88
CA VAL A 133 15.58 1.40 -21.30
C VAL A 133 15.12 0.31 -22.26
N ARG A 134 15.82 0.12 -23.37
CA ARG A 134 15.71 -1.06 -24.22
C ARG A 134 16.70 -2.11 -23.76
N ILE A 135 16.21 -3.29 -23.40
CA ILE A 135 17.01 -4.52 -23.39
C ILE A 135 16.85 -5.18 -24.75
N THR A 136 17.96 -5.51 -25.39
CA THR A 136 17.98 -6.33 -26.61
C THR A 136 18.50 -7.72 -26.26
N LEU A 137 17.91 -8.76 -26.85
CA LEU A 137 18.33 -10.15 -26.70
C LEU A 137 19.09 -10.62 -27.96
N LYS A 138 19.85 -11.71 -27.85
CA LYS A 138 20.66 -12.25 -28.97
C LYS A 138 19.83 -12.76 -30.15
N ASP A 139 18.55 -13.08 -29.96
CA ASP A 139 17.64 -13.45 -31.05
C ASP A 139 16.88 -12.27 -31.69
N GLY A 140 17.28 -11.03 -31.36
CA GLY A 140 16.69 -9.81 -31.91
C GLY A 140 15.41 -9.35 -31.20
N ARG A 141 14.87 -10.10 -30.23
CA ARG A 141 13.78 -9.59 -29.38
C ARG A 141 14.25 -8.40 -28.56
N ALA A 142 13.43 -7.36 -28.51
CA ALA A 142 13.62 -6.18 -27.67
C ALA A 142 12.52 -6.07 -26.61
N LEU A 143 12.89 -5.57 -25.44
CA LEU A 143 12.00 -5.23 -24.33
C LEU A 143 12.31 -3.79 -23.94
N VAL A 144 11.37 -2.88 -24.17
CA VAL A 144 11.50 -1.49 -23.71
C VAL A 144 10.73 -1.34 -22.39
N THR A 145 11.34 -0.72 -21.39
CA THR A 145 10.89 -0.88 -20.00
C THR A 145 11.45 0.19 -19.07
N GLY A 146 10.95 0.28 -17.83
CA GLY A 146 11.51 1.16 -16.82
C GLY A 146 12.88 0.69 -16.33
N HIS A 147 13.76 1.64 -15.99
CA HIS A 147 15.05 1.42 -15.32
C HIS A 147 14.93 0.50 -14.09
N ASP A 148 13.82 0.68 -13.37
CA ASP A 148 13.38 0.04 -12.14
C ASP A 148 12.72 -1.33 -12.35
N HIS A 149 12.37 -1.72 -13.58
CA HIS A 149 11.63 -2.97 -13.81
C HIS A 149 12.49 -4.22 -13.53
N ARG A 150 11.88 -5.41 -13.49
CA ARG A 150 12.57 -6.68 -13.26
C ARG A 150 12.19 -7.81 -14.20
N PHE A 151 13.21 -8.57 -14.58
CA PHE A 151 13.08 -9.85 -15.28
C PHE A 151 13.73 -10.98 -14.46
N LEU A 152 13.26 -12.21 -14.69
CA LEU A 152 13.83 -13.39 -14.06
C LEU A 152 15.04 -13.89 -14.86
N THR A 153 16.12 -14.25 -14.16
CA THR A 153 17.32 -14.91 -14.72
C THR A 153 17.55 -16.26 -14.04
N GLU A 154 18.53 -17.04 -14.54
CA GLU A 154 19.03 -18.24 -13.85
C GLU A 154 19.40 -17.98 -12.37
N ARG A 155 19.86 -16.76 -12.07
CA ARG A 155 20.34 -16.31 -10.76
C ARG A 155 19.26 -15.58 -9.95
N GLY A 156 18.00 -15.65 -10.38
CA GLY A 156 16.86 -14.99 -9.73
C GLY A 156 16.44 -13.67 -10.41
N TRP A 157 15.60 -12.90 -9.72
CA TRP A 157 15.08 -11.62 -10.24
C TRP A 157 16.15 -10.53 -10.24
N LYS A 158 16.26 -9.80 -11.35
CA LYS A 158 17.23 -8.72 -11.55
C LYS A 158 16.60 -7.48 -12.14
N PHE A 159 17.11 -6.32 -11.73
CA PHE A 159 16.68 -4.99 -12.16
C PHE A 159 17.26 -4.62 -13.52
N VAL A 160 16.52 -3.87 -14.34
CA VAL A 160 16.96 -3.49 -15.69
C VAL A 160 18.24 -2.65 -15.66
N THR A 161 18.28 -1.65 -14.78
CA THR A 161 19.48 -0.85 -14.46
C THR A 161 19.46 -0.48 -12.97
N ASP A 162 20.57 0.02 -12.43
CA ASP A 162 20.59 0.63 -11.11
C ASP A 162 21.46 1.88 -11.12
N THR A 163 20.83 3.05 -10.99
CA THR A 163 21.49 4.36 -10.87
C THR A 163 22.22 4.55 -9.53
N THR A 164 22.12 3.59 -8.60
CA THR A 164 22.75 3.62 -7.27
C THR A 164 23.79 2.53 -7.03
N ALA A 165 23.94 1.58 -7.97
CA ALA A 165 24.88 0.44 -7.89
C ALA A 165 24.81 -0.44 -6.62
N LYS A 166 23.66 -0.50 -5.93
CA LYS A 166 23.44 -1.31 -4.71
C LYS A 166 22.61 -2.58 -4.94
N ARG A 167 21.94 -2.73 -6.09
CA ARG A 167 20.94 -3.80 -6.34
C ARG A 167 21.41 -4.79 -7.44
N PRO A 168 20.92 -6.05 -7.44
CA PRO A 168 21.23 -7.01 -8.51
C PRO A 168 20.64 -6.55 -9.86
N THR A 169 21.47 -5.97 -10.71
CA THR A 169 21.12 -5.55 -12.08
C THR A 169 21.31 -6.67 -13.09
N LEU A 170 20.66 -6.53 -14.25
CA LEU A 170 20.97 -7.27 -15.46
C LEU A 170 22.32 -6.82 -16.02
N GLY A 171 23.22 -7.78 -16.24
CA GLY A 171 24.43 -7.58 -17.02
C GLY A 171 24.23 -7.91 -18.49
N VAL A 172 25.02 -7.29 -19.38
CA VAL A 172 25.18 -7.79 -20.75
C VAL A 172 25.69 -9.24 -20.70
N TYR A 173 25.22 -10.07 -21.63
CA TYR A 173 25.40 -11.52 -21.69
C TYR A 173 24.71 -12.36 -20.60
N GLU A 174 24.03 -11.77 -19.61
CA GLU A 174 23.18 -12.56 -18.72
C GLU A 174 21.93 -13.08 -19.45
N ARG A 175 21.41 -14.21 -18.98
CA ARG A 175 20.31 -14.94 -19.62
C ARG A 175 18.99 -14.73 -18.87
N LEU A 176 17.96 -14.28 -19.58
CA LEU A 176 16.60 -14.19 -19.07
C LEU A 176 15.91 -15.57 -19.13
N MET A 177 15.00 -15.85 -18.19
CA MET A 177 14.18 -17.06 -18.18
C MET A 177 12.92 -16.85 -19.04
N GLY A 178 12.57 -17.82 -19.88
CA GLY A 178 11.47 -17.67 -20.83
C GLY A 178 11.44 -18.71 -21.94
N LEU A 179 10.80 -18.35 -23.05
CA LEU A 179 10.68 -19.14 -24.28
C LEU A 179 11.97 -19.03 -25.12
N PRO A 180 12.65 -20.16 -25.42
CA PRO A 180 13.91 -20.15 -26.16
C PRO A 180 13.84 -19.52 -27.54
N ASN A 181 12.76 -19.73 -28.30
CA ASN A 181 12.62 -19.24 -29.67
C ASN A 181 11.62 -18.08 -29.73
N SER A 182 11.94 -17.03 -30.50
CA SER A 182 11.01 -15.94 -30.80
C SER A 182 9.74 -16.44 -31.52
N ALA A 183 9.84 -17.48 -32.35
CA ALA A 183 8.70 -18.11 -33.02
C ALA A 183 7.70 -18.78 -32.05
N ASP A 184 8.16 -19.31 -30.91
CA ASP A 184 7.26 -19.93 -29.92
C ASP A 184 6.31 -18.90 -29.29
N VAL A 185 6.75 -17.63 -29.22
CA VAL A 185 6.00 -16.51 -28.63
C VAL A 185 4.69 -16.24 -29.38
N GLN A 186 4.59 -16.57 -30.67
CA GLN A 186 3.38 -16.38 -31.49
C GLN A 186 2.82 -17.69 -32.06
N SER A 187 3.22 -18.83 -31.49
CA SER A 187 2.98 -20.16 -32.09
C SER A 187 1.53 -20.68 -31.99
N GLY A 188 0.66 -20.06 -31.19
CA GLY A 188 -0.68 -20.60 -30.90
C GLY A 188 -0.66 -21.92 -30.12
N ARG A 189 0.50 -22.32 -29.57
CA ARG A 189 0.69 -23.61 -28.91
C ARG A 189 0.52 -23.48 -27.41
N ALA A 190 -0.29 -24.36 -26.81
CA ALA A 190 -0.43 -24.43 -25.36
C ALA A 190 0.89 -24.87 -24.68
N ILE A 191 1.53 -23.95 -23.94
CA ILE A 191 2.77 -24.22 -23.18
C ILE A 191 2.53 -24.52 -21.69
N GLU A 192 1.28 -24.59 -21.25
CA GLU A 192 0.92 -24.85 -19.85
C GLU A 192 1.55 -26.16 -19.33
N GLY A 193 2.07 -26.12 -18.11
CA GLY A 193 2.79 -27.22 -17.48
C GLY A 193 4.22 -27.43 -17.97
N GLN A 194 4.65 -26.83 -19.10
CA GLN A 194 6.05 -26.91 -19.54
C GLN A 194 6.98 -26.18 -18.58
N VAL A 195 8.24 -26.63 -18.49
CA VAL A 195 9.26 -26.03 -17.63
C VAL A 195 9.75 -24.71 -18.24
N VAL A 196 9.85 -23.68 -17.42
CA VAL A 196 10.47 -22.41 -17.78
C VAL A 196 11.98 -22.60 -17.75
N THR A 197 12.63 -22.45 -18.90
CA THR A 197 14.07 -22.63 -19.09
C THR A 197 14.75 -21.31 -19.48
N THR A 198 16.01 -21.38 -19.89
CA THR A 198 16.65 -20.34 -20.67
C THR A 198 17.51 -20.94 -21.79
N ALA A 199 17.99 -20.11 -22.70
CA ALA A 199 18.79 -20.49 -23.86
C ALA A 199 19.79 -19.38 -24.24
N SER A 200 20.71 -19.67 -25.15
CA SER A 200 21.69 -18.69 -25.65
C SER A 200 21.03 -17.51 -26.37
N SER A 201 19.89 -17.72 -27.04
CA SER A 201 19.02 -16.70 -27.64
C SER A 201 18.54 -15.65 -26.63
N LEU A 202 18.20 -16.09 -25.40
CA LEU A 202 17.75 -15.25 -24.30
C LEU A 202 18.88 -14.55 -23.53
N SER A 203 20.11 -14.59 -24.05
CA SER A 203 21.20 -13.76 -23.52
C SER A 203 20.98 -12.30 -23.94
N ILE A 204 21.20 -11.36 -23.03
CA ILE A 204 21.16 -9.93 -23.31
C ILE A 204 22.34 -9.55 -24.21
N SER A 205 22.06 -8.85 -25.31
CA SER A 205 23.04 -8.30 -26.25
C SER A 205 23.34 -6.83 -25.99
N SER A 206 22.33 -6.02 -25.61
CA SER A 206 22.51 -4.62 -25.18
C SER A 206 21.50 -4.20 -24.11
N ILE A 207 21.86 -3.17 -23.34
CA ILE A 207 20.99 -2.46 -22.40
C ILE A 207 21.18 -0.96 -22.68
N GLU A 208 20.23 -0.36 -23.38
CA GLU A 208 20.32 0.98 -23.96
C GLU A 208 19.29 1.93 -23.31
N PRO A 209 19.71 2.95 -22.54
CA PRO A 209 18.83 4.07 -22.22
C PRO A 209 18.34 4.74 -23.51
N LEU A 210 17.03 4.85 -23.70
CA LEU A 210 16.45 5.47 -24.90
C LEU A 210 16.43 7.00 -24.85
N ASN A 211 16.87 7.59 -23.73
CA ASN A 211 17.03 9.03 -23.49
C ASN A 211 15.80 9.88 -23.89
N ARG A 212 14.62 9.27 -23.78
CA ARG A 212 13.31 9.85 -24.07
C ARG A 212 12.27 9.19 -23.19
N GLU A 213 11.18 9.90 -22.96
CA GLU A 213 10.05 9.35 -22.23
C GLU A 213 9.14 8.56 -23.18
N MET A 214 8.60 7.44 -22.70
CA MET A 214 7.71 6.58 -23.48
C MET A 214 6.55 6.10 -22.61
N GLN A 215 5.36 5.99 -23.20
CA GLN A 215 4.20 5.44 -22.50
C GLN A 215 4.41 3.93 -22.30
N LEU A 216 4.81 3.60 -21.08
CA LEU A 216 4.89 2.26 -20.51
C LEU A 216 3.55 1.90 -19.85
N PHE A 217 3.41 0.67 -19.39
CA PHE A 217 2.21 -0.07 -19.02
C PHE A 217 2.62 -1.20 -18.05
N ASP A 218 1.68 -1.76 -17.29
CA ASP A 218 1.90 -3.00 -16.50
C ASP A 218 0.54 -3.62 -16.12
N ILE A 219 0.56 -4.90 -15.71
CA ILE A 219 -0.60 -5.72 -15.40
C ILE A 219 -0.43 -6.51 -14.11
N THR A 220 -1.37 -6.43 -13.17
CA THR A 220 -1.39 -7.35 -12.03
C THR A 220 -1.92 -8.72 -12.49
N THR A 221 -1.33 -9.82 -12.01
CA THR A 221 -1.78 -11.19 -12.31
C THR A 221 -1.95 -12.02 -11.04
N GLY A 222 -2.62 -13.18 -11.15
CA GLY A 222 -2.75 -14.14 -10.05
C GLY A 222 -1.46 -14.90 -9.68
N THR A 223 -0.38 -14.78 -10.47
CA THR A 223 0.91 -15.47 -10.25
C THR A 223 2.03 -14.54 -9.79
N GLU A 224 1.75 -13.25 -9.61
CA GLU A 224 2.73 -12.16 -9.35
C GLU A 224 3.75 -11.94 -10.50
N ASP A 225 3.57 -12.65 -11.62
CA ASP A 225 4.39 -12.58 -12.84
C ASP A 225 3.57 -12.78 -14.14
N PHE A 226 4.19 -12.53 -15.29
CA PHE A 226 3.62 -12.76 -16.63
C PHE A 226 4.70 -12.93 -17.70
N ILE A 227 4.35 -13.46 -18.87
CA ILE A 227 5.27 -13.62 -20.00
C ILE A 227 5.18 -12.41 -20.95
N ALA A 228 6.23 -11.60 -20.98
CA ALA A 228 6.37 -10.38 -21.78
C ALA A 228 7.44 -10.59 -22.86
N ASN A 229 7.09 -10.44 -24.15
CA ASN A 229 7.92 -10.82 -25.32
C ASN A 229 8.63 -12.19 -25.18
N GLY A 230 7.93 -13.15 -24.55
CA GLY A 230 8.48 -14.48 -24.30
C GLY A 230 9.47 -14.60 -23.14
N VAL A 231 9.60 -13.64 -22.22
CA VAL A 231 10.39 -13.76 -20.97
C VAL A 231 9.56 -13.47 -19.72
N VAL A 232 9.99 -13.99 -18.57
CA VAL A 232 9.25 -13.86 -17.30
C VAL A 232 9.49 -12.48 -16.66
N SER A 233 8.38 -11.77 -16.44
CA SER A 233 8.28 -10.39 -15.95
C SER A 233 7.42 -10.31 -14.67
N HIS A 234 7.62 -9.29 -13.83
CA HIS A 234 7.03 -9.15 -12.48
C HIS A 234 5.97 -8.02 -12.40
N ASN A 235 4.98 -8.10 -11.47
CA ASN A 235 3.93 -7.06 -11.28
C ASN A 235 3.58 -6.70 -9.82
N CYS A 236 2.82 -5.61 -9.60
CA CYS A 236 2.57 -5.03 -8.26
C CYS A 236 1.24 -4.24 -8.03
N TYR A 237 0.97 -3.83 -6.77
CA TYR A 237 -0.37 -3.36 -6.28
C TYR A 237 -0.39 -2.56 -4.94
N ALA A 238 0.69 -2.24 -4.19
CA ALA A 238 0.61 -1.63 -2.83
C ALA A 238 0.33 -0.11 -2.70
N ARG A 239 1.28 0.79 -3.03
CA ARG A 239 1.05 2.26 -3.20
C ARG A 239 0.33 2.70 -4.50
N PRO A 240 0.06 1.89 -5.53
CA PRO A 240 -0.56 2.35 -6.76
C PRO A 240 -2.05 2.73 -6.65
N SER A 241 -2.64 2.72 -5.45
CA SER A 241 -3.89 3.41 -5.14
C SER A 241 -3.79 4.93 -5.36
N HIS A 242 -2.60 5.52 -5.19
CA HIS A 242 -2.35 6.95 -5.45
C HIS A 242 -2.19 7.27 -6.92
N ALA A 243 -1.52 6.37 -7.64
CA ALA A 243 -1.22 6.58 -9.04
C ALA A 243 -2.49 6.66 -9.91
N TYR A 244 -3.64 6.10 -9.50
CA TYR A 244 -4.94 6.15 -10.22
C TYR A 244 -5.42 7.56 -10.60
N VAL A 245 -4.80 8.63 -10.09
CA VAL A 245 -5.12 10.03 -10.38
C VAL A 245 -3.97 10.80 -11.04
N GLY A 246 -2.99 10.10 -11.61
CA GLY A 246 -1.84 10.70 -12.29
C GLY A 246 -0.95 11.44 -11.30
N LEU A 247 -0.27 10.69 -10.43
CA LEU A 247 0.70 11.20 -9.47
C LEU A 247 1.82 10.19 -9.18
N SER A 248 3.03 10.70 -8.92
CA SER A 248 4.15 9.89 -8.43
C SER A 248 3.74 9.12 -7.17
N PRO A 249 3.76 7.78 -7.19
CA PRO A 249 3.79 7.02 -5.95
C PRO A 249 4.98 7.52 -5.13
N GLY A 250 6.17 7.65 -5.73
CA GLY A 250 7.44 8.13 -5.16
C GLY A 250 7.36 9.17 -4.03
N LEU A 251 7.41 10.45 -4.39
CA LEU A 251 7.27 11.55 -3.45
C LEU A 251 5.88 12.19 -3.54
N ASP A 252 5.10 12.05 -4.62
CA ASP A 252 3.77 12.69 -4.67
C ASP A 252 2.72 12.02 -3.77
N PHE A 253 2.85 10.73 -3.43
CA PHE A 253 2.08 10.12 -2.31
C PHE A 253 2.35 10.82 -0.99
N GLU A 254 3.56 11.37 -0.86
CA GLU A 254 4.09 12.11 0.28
C GLU A 254 3.91 13.64 0.18
N THR A 255 3.73 14.22 -1.00
CA THR A 255 3.78 15.68 -1.22
C THR A 255 2.61 16.25 -2.03
N LYS A 256 1.74 15.42 -2.61
CA LYS A 256 0.53 15.85 -3.34
C LYS A 256 -0.65 15.00 -2.87
N LEU A 257 -1.31 15.48 -1.82
CA LEU A 257 -2.40 14.80 -1.13
C LEU A 257 -3.75 15.25 -1.71
N PHE A 258 -4.72 14.35 -1.77
CA PHE A 258 -6.12 14.70 -2.10
C PHE A 258 -7.03 14.58 -0.89
N TYR A 259 -7.98 15.50 -0.76
CA TYR A 259 -9.03 15.47 0.25
C TYR A 259 -10.42 15.44 -0.40
N LYS A 260 -11.34 14.64 0.09
CA LYS A 260 -12.69 14.55 -0.48
C LYS A 260 -13.54 15.74 -0.03
N GLN A 261 -13.62 16.77 -0.88
CA GLN A 261 -14.21 18.07 -0.52
C GLN A 261 -15.68 17.97 -0.04
N ASP A 262 -16.50 17.14 -0.68
CA ASP A 262 -17.92 16.93 -0.33
C ASP A 262 -18.17 15.68 0.54
N ALA A 263 -17.16 15.18 1.26
CA ALA A 263 -17.23 13.90 1.99
C ALA A 263 -18.47 13.78 2.92
N ALA A 264 -18.82 14.84 3.65
CA ALA A 264 -20.01 14.87 4.51
C ALA A 264 -21.32 14.75 3.72
N LYS A 265 -21.50 15.54 2.65
CA LYS A 265 -22.71 15.52 1.79
C LYS A 265 -22.88 14.16 1.09
N LEU A 266 -21.76 13.57 0.63
CA LEU A 266 -21.74 12.23 0.05
C LEU A 266 -22.11 11.16 1.07
N LEU A 267 -21.69 11.32 2.33
CA LEU A 267 -22.04 10.39 3.41
C LEU A 267 -23.53 10.49 3.74
N GLU A 268 -24.07 11.70 3.91
CA GLU A 268 -25.51 11.89 4.14
C GLU A 268 -26.35 11.29 2.99
N LYS A 269 -25.93 11.49 1.74
CA LYS A 269 -26.57 10.88 0.56
C LYS A 269 -26.55 9.35 0.58
N GLU A 270 -25.44 8.72 0.99
CA GLU A 270 -25.36 7.25 1.09
C GLU A 270 -26.15 6.70 2.29
N LEU A 271 -26.14 7.37 3.44
CA LEU A 271 -26.89 6.96 4.64
C LEU A 271 -28.41 7.15 4.47
N ALA A 272 -28.86 8.07 3.61
CA ALA A 272 -30.27 8.30 3.29
C ALA A 272 -30.84 7.40 2.15
N ALA A 273 -30.05 6.43 1.68
CA ALA A 273 -30.50 5.45 0.69
C ALA A 273 -31.36 4.35 1.37
N PRO A 274 -32.56 3.99 0.84
CA PRO A 274 -33.43 2.99 1.48
C PRO A 274 -32.83 1.57 1.51
N SER A 275 -31.87 1.30 0.63
CA SER A 275 -31.08 0.07 0.58
C SER A 275 -29.90 0.06 1.56
N TYR A 276 -29.61 1.18 2.24
CA TYR A 276 -28.50 1.25 3.19
C TYR A 276 -28.70 0.30 4.37
N LYS A 277 -27.63 -0.34 4.80
CA LYS A 277 -27.58 -1.19 6.00
C LYS A 277 -26.46 -0.68 6.89
N CYS A 278 -26.80 -0.27 8.10
CA CYS A 278 -25.84 0.17 9.10
C CYS A 278 -24.96 -1.01 9.54
N SER A 279 -23.65 -0.80 9.54
CA SER A 279 -22.66 -1.71 10.12
C SER A 279 -21.42 -0.91 10.50
N PRO A 280 -20.69 -1.27 11.57
CA PRO A 280 -19.46 -0.60 11.99
C PRO A 280 -18.54 -0.17 10.85
N LEU A 281 -18.36 1.15 10.71
CA LEU A 281 -17.61 1.75 9.61
C LEU A 281 -16.16 2.00 10.03
N MET A 282 -15.19 1.59 9.21
CA MET A 282 -13.77 1.87 9.46
C MET A 282 -13.32 3.16 8.79
N ILE A 283 -12.86 4.14 9.57
CA ILE A 283 -12.13 5.31 9.07
C ILE A 283 -10.63 5.07 9.23
N GLY A 284 -9.85 5.31 8.17
CA GLY A 284 -8.39 5.12 8.19
C GLY A 284 -7.95 3.71 7.79
N ALA A 285 -8.69 3.06 6.88
CA ALA A 285 -8.40 1.71 6.42
C ALA A 285 -7.19 1.60 5.46
N ASN A 286 -6.82 2.69 4.78
CA ASN A 286 -5.78 2.73 3.74
C ASN A 286 -4.86 3.96 3.83
N THR A 287 -5.42 5.12 4.23
CA THR A 287 -4.70 6.39 4.40
C THR A 287 -5.03 6.98 5.77
N ASP A 288 -4.12 7.74 6.37
CA ASP A 288 -4.33 8.22 7.75
C ASP A 288 -5.37 9.36 7.78
N PRO A 289 -6.43 9.27 8.60
CA PRO A 289 -7.47 10.30 8.67
C PRO A 289 -7.04 11.52 9.49
N TYR A 290 -5.93 11.45 10.23
CA TYR A 290 -5.39 12.54 11.06
C TYR A 290 -3.93 12.87 10.73
N GLN A 291 -3.53 12.65 9.47
CA GLN A 291 -2.32 13.23 8.91
C GLN A 291 -2.34 14.77 8.98
N PRO A 292 -1.18 15.46 9.09
CA PRO A 292 -1.06 16.91 9.28
C PRO A 292 -2.12 17.81 8.63
N ILE A 293 -2.46 17.57 7.35
CA ILE A 293 -3.40 18.41 6.57
C ILE A 293 -4.86 18.37 7.06
N GLU A 294 -5.24 17.39 7.89
CA GLU A 294 -6.56 17.35 8.55
C GLU A 294 -6.76 18.53 9.51
N ARG A 295 -5.68 19.22 9.94
CA ARG A 295 -5.75 20.45 10.75
C ARG A 295 -6.63 21.51 10.09
N GLU A 296 -6.42 21.72 8.79
CA GLU A 296 -7.05 22.77 7.99
C GLU A 296 -8.33 22.27 7.31
N HIS A 297 -8.25 21.14 6.59
CA HIS A 297 -9.38 20.65 5.77
C HIS A 297 -10.52 20.02 6.58
N ARG A 298 -10.26 19.57 7.82
CA ARG A 298 -11.27 19.05 8.77
C ARG A 298 -12.22 17.98 8.20
N VAL A 299 -11.78 17.18 7.23
CA VAL A 299 -12.64 16.25 6.48
C VAL A 299 -13.10 15.11 7.36
N THR A 300 -12.18 14.50 8.13
CA THR A 300 -12.50 13.47 9.11
C THR A 300 -13.47 14.01 10.16
N ARG A 301 -13.27 15.24 10.63
CA ARG A 301 -14.24 15.88 11.53
C ARG A 301 -15.62 16.01 10.89
N SER A 302 -15.73 16.50 9.66
CA SER A 302 -17.02 16.65 8.96
C SER A 302 -17.77 15.32 8.81
N LEU A 303 -17.04 14.22 8.64
CA LEU A 303 -17.58 12.86 8.61
C LEU A 303 -18.08 12.42 10.01
N LEU A 304 -17.34 12.72 11.07
CA LEU A 304 -17.77 12.45 12.45
C LEU A 304 -19.01 13.26 12.84
N GLU A 305 -19.14 14.50 12.36
CA GLU A 305 -20.34 15.32 12.60
C GLU A 305 -21.59 14.71 11.94
N VAL A 306 -21.46 14.13 10.73
CA VAL A 306 -22.53 13.35 10.09
C VAL A 306 -22.82 12.05 10.84
N LEU A 307 -21.79 11.28 11.20
CA LEU A 307 -21.93 10.00 11.91
C LEU A 307 -22.58 10.18 13.29
N LEU A 308 -22.25 11.26 14.00
CA LEU A 308 -22.88 11.64 15.27
C LEU A 308 -24.37 12.00 15.07
N ARG A 309 -24.72 12.85 14.09
CA ARG A 309 -26.13 13.15 13.77
C ARG A 309 -26.93 11.88 13.42
N CYS A 310 -26.31 10.94 12.73
CA CYS A 310 -26.93 9.67 12.33
C CYS A 310 -26.84 8.57 13.40
N ARG A 311 -26.19 8.82 14.55
CA ARG A 311 -25.91 7.81 15.61
C ARG A 311 -25.29 6.53 15.03
N HIS A 312 -24.33 6.68 14.11
CA HIS A 312 -23.75 5.59 13.34
C HIS A 312 -22.42 5.08 13.96
N PRO A 313 -22.24 3.76 14.16
CA PRO A 313 -21.04 3.19 14.76
C PRO A 313 -19.80 3.30 13.85
N VAL A 314 -18.65 3.65 14.43
CA VAL A 314 -17.40 3.93 13.72
C VAL A 314 -16.16 3.47 14.51
N THR A 315 -15.21 2.81 13.85
CA THR A 315 -13.84 2.63 14.38
C THR A 315 -12.88 3.48 13.56
N ILE A 316 -11.97 4.18 14.23
CA ILE A 316 -10.91 4.98 13.62
C ILE A 316 -9.58 4.26 13.80
N THR A 317 -8.74 4.22 12.77
CA THR A 317 -7.32 3.83 12.88
C THR A 317 -6.42 5.01 12.49
N THR A 318 -5.39 5.32 13.29
CA THR A 318 -4.50 6.46 13.02
C THR A 318 -3.12 6.36 13.70
N LYS A 319 -2.13 7.08 13.13
CA LYS A 319 -0.79 7.39 13.64
C LYS A 319 -0.66 8.86 14.08
N GLY A 320 -1.70 9.67 13.85
CA GLY A 320 -1.75 11.10 14.13
C GLY A 320 -2.29 11.42 15.52
N ALA A 321 -1.55 12.21 16.30
CA ALA A 321 -2.01 12.72 17.59
C ALA A 321 -3.15 13.76 17.47
N LEU A 322 -3.42 14.25 16.26
CA LEU A 322 -4.45 15.26 15.97
C LEU A 322 -5.88 14.79 16.28
N VAL A 323 -6.13 13.48 16.36
CA VAL A 323 -7.44 12.90 16.75
C VAL A 323 -7.97 13.43 18.09
N ALA A 324 -7.09 13.86 19.01
CA ALA A 324 -7.48 14.51 20.26
C ALA A 324 -8.18 15.88 20.08
N ARG A 325 -8.09 16.51 18.90
CA ARG A 325 -8.84 17.75 18.57
C ARG A 325 -10.35 17.52 18.61
N ASP A 326 -10.81 16.39 18.09
CA ASP A 326 -12.24 16.11 17.90
C ASP A 326 -12.83 15.30 19.08
N VAL A 327 -12.19 15.38 20.25
CA VAL A 327 -12.64 14.77 21.50
C VAL A 327 -14.08 15.19 21.85
N ASP A 328 -14.52 16.37 21.45
CA ASP A 328 -15.89 16.87 21.62
C ASP A 328 -16.94 16.01 20.89
N LEU A 329 -16.63 15.53 19.69
CA LEU A 329 -17.48 14.63 18.90
C LEU A 329 -17.32 13.18 19.35
N LEU A 330 -16.07 12.76 19.59
CA LEU A 330 -15.74 11.39 20.00
C LEU A 330 -16.35 11.06 21.36
N THR A 331 -16.37 11.99 22.31
CA THR A 331 -17.02 11.81 23.62
C THR A 331 -18.53 11.63 23.49
N GLN A 332 -19.17 12.35 22.57
CA GLN A 332 -20.62 12.19 22.32
C GLN A 332 -20.95 10.82 21.72
N LEU A 333 -20.18 10.39 20.70
CA LEU A 333 -20.29 9.02 20.17
C LEU A 333 -19.99 7.94 21.23
N ALA A 334 -19.05 8.19 22.14
CA ALA A 334 -18.64 7.24 23.16
C ALA A 334 -19.73 6.96 24.20
N ARG A 335 -20.55 7.96 24.55
CA ARG A 335 -21.71 7.81 25.47
C ARG A 335 -22.71 6.75 24.97
N ASP A 336 -22.87 6.63 23.66
CA ASP A 336 -23.75 5.66 23.00
C ASP A 336 -23.02 4.35 22.60
N GLY A 337 -21.74 4.19 22.96
CA GLY A 337 -20.91 3.04 22.56
C GLY A 337 -20.56 3.02 21.05
N LEU A 338 -20.74 4.13 20.34
CA LEU A 338 -20.65 4.21 18.88
C LEU A 338 -19.23 4.42 18.34
N VAL A 339 -18.21 4.67 19.17
CA VAL A 339 -16.84 4.91 18.69
C VAL A 339 -15.75 4.15 19.43
N ARG A 340 -14.70 3.80 18.68
CA ARG A 340 -13.39 3.40 19.21
C ARG A 340 -12.26 3.96 18.35
N VAL A 341 -11.17 4.42 18.98
CA VAL A 341 -9.96 4.91 18.30
C VAL A 341 -8.79 3.96 18.52
N MET A 342 -8.20 3.47 17.43
CA MET A 342 -7.03 2.58 17.41
C MET A 342 -5.78 3.35 16.99
N PHE A 343 -4.81 3.48 17.89
CA PHE A 343 -3.52 4.11 17.61
C PHE A 343 -2.51 3.07 17.13
N SER A 344 -1.94 3.28 15.95
CA SER A 344 -0.82 2.47 15.45
C SER A 344 0.49 2.97 16.04
N ILE A 345 1.20 2.15 16.80
CA ILE A 345 2.50 2.46 17.42
C ILE A 345 3.42 1.24 17.20
N PRO A 346 4.36 1.28 16.22
CA PRO A 346 5.24 0.15 15.93
C PRO A 346 6.44 0.04 16.88
N SER A 347 6.79 1.12 17.57
CA SER A 347 7.98 1.29 18.42
C SER A 347 7.79 2.55 19.28
N LEU A 348 8.40 2.59 20.47
CA LEU A 348 8.54 3.78 21.31
C LEU A 348 9.73 4.67 20.90
N SER A 349 10.73 4.09 20.22
CA SER A 349 11.95 4.79 19.80
C SER A 349 11.68 5.95 18.84
N ASN A 350 12.15 7.14 19.21
CA ASN A 350 12.12 8.31 18.33
C ASN A 350 13.01 8.13 17.09
N ASP A 351 14.01 7.23 17.14
CA ASP A 351 14.92 7.00 16.01
C ASP A 351 14.37 5.98 15.02
N MET A 352 13.74 4.90 15.53
CA MET A 352 12.91 4.04 14.70
C MET A 352 11.77 4.84 14.04
N LYS A 353 11.13 5.75 14.80
CA LYS A 353 10.13 6.68 14.25
C LYS A 353 10.74 7.61 13.20
N ARG A 354 11.93 8.17 13.41
CA ARG A 354 12.60 9.06 12.44
C ARG A 354 12.94 8.32 11.14
N ALA A 355 13.37 7.07 11.21
CA ALA A 355 13.64 6.24 10.04
C ALA A 355 12.34 5.78 9.33
N LEU A 356 11.38 5.21 10.06
CA LEU A 356 10.23 4.49 9.48
C LEU A 356 9.02 5.40 9.18
N GLU A 357 8.77 6.42 10.01
CA GLU A 357 7.57 7.28 9.94
C GLU A 357 7.90 8.75 10.26
N PRO A 358 8.86 9.41 9.55
CA PRO A 358 9.43 10.69 9.96
C PRO A 358 8.41 11.80 10.23
N ARG A 359 7.29 11.85 9.49
CA ARG A 359 6.22 12.85 9.65
C ARG A 359 5.05 12.47 10.56
N ALA A 360 4.93 11.20 10.94
CA ALA A 360 3.90 10.81 11.91
C ALA A 360 4.16 11.44 13.29
N ALA A 361 3.20 11.36 14.21
CA ALA A 361 3.44 11.78 15.59
C ALA A 361 4.51 10.88 16.26
N SER A 362 5.26 11.39 17.24
CA SER A 362 6.12 10.54 18.08
C SER A 362 5.26 9.57 18.91
N ALA A 363 5.84 8.46 19.38
CA ALA A 363 5.12 7.53 20.25
C ALA A 363 4.55 8.23 21.48
N ALA A 364 5.35 9.07 22.15
CA ALA A 364 4.89 9.91 23.27
C ALA A 364 3.71 10.83 22.92
N ALA A 365 3.66 11.40 21.72
CA ALA A 365 2.53 12.22 21.28
C ALA A 365 1.27 11.38 20.96
N ARG A 366 1.43 10.18 20.38
CA ARG A 366 0.32 9.21 20.18
C ARG A 366 -0.24 8.75 21.53
N LEU A 367 0.63 8.44 22.50
CA LEU A 367 0.27 8.07 23.87
C LEU A 367 -0.39 9.21 24.64
N LYS A 368 0.06 10.46 24.47
CA LYS A 368 -0.63 11.63 25.06
C LYS A 368 -2.05 11.80 24.49
N ALA A 369 -2.20 11.69 23.17
CA ALA A 369 -3.53 11.75 22.54
C ALA A 369 -4.45 10.59 22.98
N MET A 370 -3.90 9.38 23.10
CA MET A 370 -4.59 8.21 23.66
C MET A 370 -5.08 8.47 25.10
N ARG A 371 -4.21 9.01 25.96
CA ARG A 371 -4.54 9.38 27.35
C ARG A 371 -5.66 10.43 27.40
N THR A 372 -5.55 11.53 26.65
CA THR A 372 -6.59 12.58 26.60
C THR A 372 -7.95 12.05 26.14
N LEU A 373 -7.98 11.10 25.19
CA LEU A 373 -9.22 10.45 24.76
C LEU A 373 -9.77 9.48 25.83
N ALA A 374 -8.91 8.70 26.48
CA ALA A 374 -9.31 7.79 27.56
C ALA A 374 -9.89 8.54 28.78
N GLU A 375 -9.26 9.65 29.16
CA GLU A 375 -9.70 10.53 30.25
C GLU A 375 -11.05 11.21 29.94
N ALA A 376 -11.35 11.45 28.66
CA ALA A 376 -12.66 11.89 28.19
C ALA A 376 -13.71 10.75 28.03
N GLY A 377 -13.36 9.52 28.39
CA GLY A 377 -14.24 8.34 28.29
C GLY A 377 -14.37 7.72 26.90
N VAL A 378 -13.54 8.13 25.93
CA VAL A 378 -13.54 7.56 24.57
C VAL A 378 -12.79 6.22 24.57
N PRO A 379 -13.40 5.12 24.08
CA PRO A 379 -12.72 3.83 23.98
C PRO A 379 -11.48 3.89 23.06
N VAL A 380 -10.30 3.70 23.64
CA VAL A 380 -9.02 3.69 22.92
C VAL A 380 -8.34 2.32 22.95
N GLY A 381 -7.58 2.03 21.89
CA GLY A 381 -6.78 0.81 21.78
C GLY A 381 -5.49 1.00 20.98
N LEU A 382 -4.63 -0.02 21.04
CA LEU A 382 -3.31 -0.06 20.42
C LEU A 382 -3.29 -1.03 19.22
N LEU A 383 -2.55 -0.66 18.17
CA LEU A 383 -2.07 -1.57 17.13
C LEU A 383 -0.55 -1.51 17.07
N VAL A 384 0.13 -2.60 17.46
CA VAL A 384 1.58 -2.73 17.24
C VAL A 384 1.79 -3.17 15.79
N ALA A 385 1.89 -2.18 14.89
CA ALA A 385 1.86 -2.41 13.45
C ALA A 385 2.74 -1.39 12.69
N PRO A 386 3.70 -1.86 11.87
CA PRO A 386 4.20 -3.23 11.77
C PRO A 386 5.08 -3.63 12.97
N ILE A 387 5.02 -4.89 13.41
CA ILE A 387 6.13 -5.53 14.13
C ILE A 387 7.16 -5.97 13.10
N ILE A 388 8.38 -5.46 13.21
CA ILE A 388 9.50 -5.78 12.33
C ILE A 388 10.51 -6.63 13.12
N PRO A 389 10.84 -7.86 12.68
CA PRO A 389 11.89 -8.67 13.32
C PRO A 389 13.21 -7.91 13.43
N ILE A 390 13.97 -8.15 14.50
CA ILE A 390 15.28 -7.57 14.86
C ILE A 390 15.30 -6.04 15.01
N LEU A 391 14.19 -5.35 14.74
CA LEU A 391 14.09 -3.89 14.74
C LEU A 391 13.06 -3.36 15.75
N THR A 392 11.90 -4.00 15.91
CA THR A 392 10.84 -3.53 16.83
C THR A 392 10.11 -4.65 17.60
N GLU A 393 10.43 -5.91 17.37
CA GLU A 393 9.77 -7.03 18.06
C GLU A 393 10.13 -7.13 19.55
N HIS A 394 11.28 -6.57 19.96
CA HIS A 394 11.74 -6.55 21.34
C HIS A 394 10.99 -5.50 22.18
N GLU A 395 10.51 -4.41 21.57
CA GLU A 395 9.75 -3.34 22.26
C GLU A 395 8.27 -3.69 22.53
N VAL A 396 7.77 -4.83 22.06
CA VAL A 396 6.32 -5.12 21.99
C VAL A 396 5.63 -5.07 23.35
N GLU A 397 6.26 -5.64 24.39
CA GLU A 397 5.79 -5.63 25.76
C GLU A 397 5.79 -4.23 26.39
N ASP A 398 6.74 -3.37 26.01
CA ASP A 398 6.87 -2.00 26.53
C ASP A 398 5.91 -1.04 25.83
N VAL A 399 5.72 -1.19 24.51
CA VAL A 399 4.66 -0.49 23.75
C VAL A 399 3.28 -0.84 24.32
N LEU A 400 3.05 -2.11 24.68
CA LEU A 400 1.84 -2.56 25.37
C LEU A 400 1.70 -1.94 26.78
N ALA A 401 2.77 -1.89 27.57
CA ALA A 401 2.73 -1.29 28.90
C ALA A 401 2.41 0.21 28.84
N ALA A 402 3.15 0.98 28.04
CA ALA A 402 2.97 2.42 27.90
C ALA A 402 1.58 2.79 27.32
N ALA A 403 1.05 2.00 26.38
CA ALA A 403 -0.31 2.20 25.88
C ALA A 403 -1.38 1.84 26.94
N ARG A 404 -1.14 0.83 27.78
CA ARG A 404 -2.05 0.47 28.87
C ARG A 404 -2.12 1.58 29.93
N GLU A 405 -0.97 2.14 30.30
CA GLU A 405 -0.87 3.31 31.19
C GLU A 405 -1.54 4.56 30.60
N ALA A 406 -1.56 4.70 29.27
CA ALA A 406 -2.29 5.72 28.53
C ALA A 406 -3.79 5.39 28.31
N GLY A 407 -4.32 4.35 28.96
CA GLY A 407 -5.75 4.03 28.99
C GLY A 407 -6.25 3.06 27.90
N ALA A 408 -5.36 2.47 27.09
CA ALA A 408 -5.79 1.47 26.10
C ALA A 408 -6.49 0.28 26.77
N THR A 409 -7.68 -0.09 26.28
CA THR A 409 -8.45 -1.25 26.77
C THR A 409 -8.36 -2.46 25.82
N ALA A 410 -8.10 -2.22 24.54
CA ALA A 410 -7.88 -3.23 23.51
C ALA A 410 -6.49 -3.09 22.89
N ALA A 411 -5.90 -4.23 22.46
CA ALA A 411 -4.66 -4.26 21.70
C ALA A 411 -4.71 -5.30 20.58
N GLY A 412 -4.07 -4.98 19.46
CA GLY A 412 -3.76 -5.91 18.37
C GLY A 412 -2.36 -5.68 17.83
N TYR A 413 -1.92 -6.51 16.89
CA TYR A 413 -0.65 -6.35 16.22
C TYR A 413 -0.74 -6.75 14.74
N THR A 414 0.29 -6.43 13.97
CA THR A 414 0.47 -6.93 12.61
C THR A 414 1.94 -7.17 12.37
N MET A 415 2.35 -8.44 12.19
CA MET A 415 3.70 -8.74 11.71
C MET A 415 3.90 -8.10 10.35
N LEU A 416 5.11 -7.58 10.09
CA LEU A 416 5.47 -6.95 8.82
C LEU A 416 4.97 -7.77 7.62
N ARG A 417 4.37 -7.06 6.68
CA ARG A 417 3.95 -7.58 5.38
C ARG A 417 4.63 -6.73 4.33
N LEU A 418 5.17 -7.38 3.32
CA LEU A 418 5.87 -6.74 2.22
C LEU A 418 5.13 -6.98 0.89
N PRO A 419 3.83 -6.63 0.80
CA PRO A 419 3.08 -6.86 -0.40
C PRO A 419 3.65 -5.97 -1.52
N TRP A 420 3.83 -6.55 -2.69
CA TRP A 420 4.17 -5.80 -3.91
C TRP A 420 5.47 -5.01 -3.76
N GLU A 421 5.50 -3.72 -4.10
CA GLU A 421 6.74 -2.93 -4.10
C GLU A 421 7.14 -2.48 -2.68
N VAL A 422 6.32 -2.75 -1.66
CA VAL A 422 6.68 -2.53 -0.25
C VAL A 422 7.91 -3.37 0.08
N LYS A 423 8.04 -4.58 -0.50
CA LYS A 423 9.23 -5.42 -0.31
C LYS A 423 10.51 -4.70 -0.70
N ASP A 424 10.47 -3.88 -1.74
CA ASP A 424 11.68 -3.31 -2.33
C ASP A 424 12.05 -1.97 -1.72
N LEU A 425 11.08 -1.06 -1.49
CA LEU A 425 11.39 0.12 -0.69
C LEU A 425 11.67 -0.21 0.77
N PHE A 426 11.10 -1.29 1.33
CA PHE A 426 11.55 -1.79 2.63
C PHE A 426 12.96 -2.36 2.56
N ARG A 427 13.34 -3.11 1.52
CA ARG A 427 14.72 -3.60 1.32
C ARG A 427 15.72 -2.45 1.16
N GLU A 428 15.38 -1.40 0.41
CA GLU A 428 16.22 -0.20 0.25
C GLU A 428 16.33 0.58 1.57
N TRP A 429 15.20 0.86 2.23
CA TRP A 429 15.17 1.48 3.56
C TRP A 429 15.99 0.71 4.59
N LEU A 430 15.86 -0.62 4.61
CA LEU A 430 16.54 -1.53 5.53
C LEU A 430 18.04 -1.62 5.23
N ALA A 431 18.45 -1.59 3.97
CA ALA A 431 19.85 -1.58 3.56
C ALA A 431 20.53 -0.23 3.84
N GLU A 432 19.79 0.88 3.80
CA GLU A 432 20.31 2.22 4.11
C GLU A 432 20.41 2.47 5.62
N HIS A 433 19.36 2.14 6.39
CA HIS A 433 19.30 2.45 7.83
C HIS A 433 19.85 1.33 8.72
N PHE A 434 19.81 0.07 8.29
CA PHE A 434 20.15 -1.10 9.11
C PHE A 434 20.90 -2.21 8.33
N PRO A 435 21.96 -1.89 7.56
CA PRO A 435 22.62 -2.83 6.64
C PRO A 435 23.02 -4.17 7.30
N ASP A 436 23.65 -4.13 8.47
CA ASP A 436 24.15 -5.32 9.19
C ASP A 436 23.03 -6.28 9.63
N ARG A 437 21.80 -5.76 9.79
CA ARG A 437 20.61 -6.55 10.13
C ARG A 437 19.81 -6.98 8.91
N ALA A 438 20.01 -6.35 7.75
CA ALA A 438 19.08 -6.43 6.61
C ALA A 438 18.84 -7.86 6.12
N ALA A 439 19.89 -8.67 5.97
CA ALA A 439 19.78 -10.06 5.53
C ALA A 439 19.01 -10.93 6.55
N HIS A 440 19.24 -10.73 7.84
CA HIS A 440 18.62 -11.52 8.91
C HIS A 440 17.15 -11.14 9.11
N VAL A 441 16.79 -9.85 9.06
CA VAL A 441 15.39 -9.39 9.05
C VAL A 441 14.63 -10.02 7.89
N MET A 442 15.18 -9.98 6.68
CA MET A 442 14.55 -10.57 5.50
C MET A 442 14.47 -12.10 5.55
N SER A 443 15.41 -12.77 6.22
CA SER A 443 15.32 -14.22 6.48
C SER A 443 14.12 -14.55 7.37
N ILE A 444 13.92 -13.84 8.49
CA ILE A 444 12.79 -14.08 9.39
C ILE A 444 11.46 -13.73 8.71
N VAL A 445 11.39 -12.63 7.93
CA VAL A 445 10.20 -12.27 7.16
C VAL A 445 9.83 -13.38 6.16
N ARG A 446 10.81 -13.97 5.46
CA ARG A 446 10.57 -15.09 4.54
C ARG A 446 10.13 -16.37 5.25
N GLY A 447 10.76 -16.72 6.37
CA GLY A 447 10.34 -17.86 7.19
C GLY A 447 8.90 -17.72 7.72
N MET A 448 8.48 -16.50 8.05
CA MET A 448 7.09 -16.19 8.45
C MET A 448 6.04 -16.29 7.32
N ARG A 449 6.49 -16.51 6.07
CA ARG A 449 5.71 -16.35 4.83
C ARG A 449 5.92 -17.50 3.84
N GLY A 450 6.41 -18.66 4.30
CA GLY A 450 6.62 -19.83 3.45
C GLY A 450 7.70 -19.60 2.39
N GLU A 451 8.84 -19.03 2.81
CA GLU A 451 10.01 -18.68 1.98
C GLU A 451 9.80 -17.57 0.94
N ARG A 452 8.67 -16.86 0.97
CA ARG A 452 8.33 -15.70 0.12
C ARG A 452 8.44 -14.39 0.91
N ASP A 453 8.65 -13.24 0.27
CA ASP A 453 8.64 -11.94 0.97
C ASP A 453 7.24 -11.58 1.51
N ASN A 454 6.18 -12.12 0.88
CA ASN A 454 4.78 -11.89 1.23
C ASN A 454 3.92 -13.11 0.85
N ASP A 455 2.71 -13.17 1.39
CA ASP A 455 1.65 -14.09 0.98
C ASP A 455 0.45 -13.28 0.44
N PRO A 456 -0.02 -13.52 -0.80
CA PRO A 456 -1.18 -12.82 -1.37
C PRO A 456 -2.54 -13.46 -1.03
N ASN A 457 -2.57 -14.71 -0.56
CA ASN A 457 -3.78 -15.54 -0.56
C ASN A 457 -4.81 -15.12 0.49
N PHE A 458 -6.09 -15.13 0.12
CA PHE A 458 -7.18 -14.81 1.06
C PHE A 458 -7.23 -15.82 2.21
N GLY A 459 -7.41 -15.33 3.43
CA GLY A 459 -7.43 -16.12 4.66
C GLY A 459 -6.06 -16.39 5.28
N THR A 460 -4.95 -16.17 4.57
CA THR A 460 -3.58 -16.36 5.07
C THR A 460 -2.71 -15.10 4.94
N ARG A 461 -2.94 -14.23 3.95
CA ARG A 461 -2.20 -12.97 3.69
C ARG A 461 -2.07 -11.99 4.86
N MET A 462 -2.96 -12.05 5.87
CA MET A 462 -2.83 -11.27 7.11
C MET A 462 -2.06 -11.99 8.21
N LYS A 463 -2.01 -13.32 8.19
CA LYS A 463 -1.44 -14.19 9.23
C LYS A 463 0.03 -14.45 8.94
N ALA A 464 0.88 -14.39 9.95
CA ALA A 464 2.24 -14.93 9.86
C ALA A 464 2.25 -16.37 10.40
N VAL A 465 3.12 -17.22 9.83
CA VAL A 465 3.24 -18.65 10.14
C VAL A 465 4.65 -19.01 10.63
N GLY A 466 4.87 -20.26 11.03
CA GLY A 466 6.17 -20.75 11.49
C GLY A 466 6.56 -20.32 12.92
N PRO A 467 7.73 -20.77 13.42
CA PRO A 467 8.07 -20.68 14.84
C PRO A 467 8.15 -19.26 15.39
N PHE A 468 8.73 -18.32 14.64
CA PHE A 468 8.85 -16.92 15.07
C PHE A 468 7.49 -16.23 15.19
N ALA A 469 6.56 -16.50 14.26
CA ALA A 469 5.20 -15.94 14.32
C ALA A 469 4.41 -16.51 15.50
N GLU A 470 4.63 -17.77 15.86
CA GLU A 470 4.02 -18.40 17.03
C GLU A 470 4.60 -17.84 18.33
N LEU A 471 5.93 -17.68 18.45
CA LEU A 471 6.59 -17.02 19.57
C LEU A 471 6.04 -15.61 19.79
N MET A 472 5.91 -14.81 18.73
CA MET A 472 5.33 -13.46 18.84
C MET A 472 3.85 -13.49 19.22
N ARG A 473 3.07 -14.47 18.74
CA ARG A 473 1.67 -14.67 19.15
C ARG A 473 1.55 -14.96 20.65
N GLN A 474 2.45 -15.80 21.17
CA GLN A 474 2.47 -16.18 22.59
C GLN A 474 2.94 -15.03 23.48
N ARG A 475 4.05 -14.35 23.14
CA ARG A 475 4.52 -13.12 23.81
C ARG A 475 3.41 -12.08 23.91
N PHE A 476 2.83 -11.70 22.77
CA PHE A 476 1.75 -10.70 22.71
C PHE A 476 0.53 -11.10 23.56
N ARG A 477 0.11 -12.38 23.49
CA ARG A 477 -1.03 -12.89 24.27
C ARG A 477 -0.77 -12.88 25.77
N LEU A 478 0.43 -13.27 26.21
CA LEU A 478 0.83 -13.29 27.61
C LEU A 478 0.99 -11.88 28.17
N ALA A 479 1.61 -10.98 27.40
CA ALA A 479 1.75 -9.57 27.75
C ALA A 479 0.39 -8.87 27.88
N CYS A 480 -0.53 -9.06 26.91
CA CYS A 480 -1.89 -8.55 26.98
C CYS A 480 -2.63 -9.06 28.23
N ARG A 481 -2.51 -10.35 28.57
CA ARG A 481 -3.09 -10.92 29.80
C ARG A 481 -2.49 -10.28 31.06
N ARG A 482 -1.16 -10.18 31.14
CA ARG A 482 -0.43 -9.60 32.30
C ARG A 482 -0.82 -8.14 32.55
N LEU A 483 -1.01 -7.37 31.49
CA LEU A 483 -1.36 -5.94 31.53
C LEU A 483 -2.89 -5.69 31.62
N GLY A 484 -3.71 -6.75 31.71
CA GLY A 484 -5.15 -6.62 31.86
C GLY A 484 -5.86 -5.98 30.66
N TYR A 485 -5.38 -6.25 29.43
CA TYR A 485 -6.12 -5.95 28.21
C TYR A 485 -7.33 -6.88 28.04
N ALA A 486 -8.43 -6.37 27.48
CA ALA A 486 -9.64 -7.14 27.26
C ALA A 486 -9.38 -8.32 26.30
N ALA A 487 -9.70 -9.54 26.75
CA ALA A 487 -9.40 -10.76 26.01
C ALA A 487 -10.35 -10.97 24.81
N HIS A 488 -9.92 -10.51 23.64
CA HIS A 488 -10.53 -10.75 22.31
C HIS A 488 -11.97 -10.23 22.08
N GLN A 489 -12.66 -9.75 23.12
CA GLN A 489 -13.91 -9.01 22.94
C GLN A 489 -13.64 -7.69 22.21
N LYS A 490 -13.94 -7.67 20.91
CA LYS A 490 -14.43 -6.44 20.27
C LYS A 490 -15.76 -6.12 20.97
N PRO A 491 -15.96 -4.95 21.58
CA PRO A 491 -17.31 -4.51 21.90
C PRO A 491 -18.09 -4.41 20.59
N ASP A 492 -19.28 -5.03 20.53
CA ASP A 492 -20.21 -4.79 19.43
C ASP A 492 -20.72 -3.36 19.55
N MET A 493 -20.41 -2.53 18.56
CA MET A 493 -20.89 -1.15 18.51
C MET A 493 -22.32 -1.17 17.95
N PRO A 494 -23.31 -0.60 18.65
CA PRO A 494 -24.71 -0.79 18.35
C PRO A 494 -25.10 -0.19 16.98
N THR A 495 -25.72 -1.01 16.13
CA THR A 495 -26.28 -0.60 14.83
C THR A 495 -27.76 -0.24 14.90
N ASN A 496 -28.46 -0.65 15.96
CA ASN A 496 -29.88 -0.37 16.21
C ASN A 496 -30.15 1.08 16.63
N LEU A 497 -29.11 1.83 17.01
CA LEU A 497 -29.21 3.26 17.34
C LEU A 497 -29.19 4.16 16.10
N PHE A 498 -28.84 3.63 14.92
CA PHE A 498 -28.70 4.40 13.69
C PHE A 498 -30.03 5.03 13.23
N SER A 499 -30.00 6.34 13.02
CA SER A 499 -31.05 7.08 12.33
C SER A 499 -30.51 7.57 10.98
N PRO A 500 -31.15 7.24 9.84
CA PRO A 500 -30.77 7.84 8.57
C PRO A 500 -31.02 9.37 8.59
N PRO A 501 -30.30 10.15 7.78
CA PRO A 501 -30.58 11.57 7.60
C PRO A 501 -32.03 11.80 7.13
N ARG A 502 -32.69 12.82 7.70
CA ARG A 502 -34.00 13.24 7.21
C ARG A 502 -33.88 13.71 5.76
N ARG A 503 -34.65 13.12 4.86
CA ARG A 503 -34.79 13.63 3.49
C ARG A 503 -35.45 14.99 3.51
N THR A 504 -34.73 16.03 3.09
CA THR A 504 -35.32 17.32 2.72
C THR A 504 -36.14 17.13 1.45
N HIS A 505 -37.42 16.75 1.59
CA HIS A 505 -38.36 16.72 0.48
C HIS A 505 -38.72 18.15 0.07
N PRO A 506 -38.45 18.59 -1.17
CA PRO A 506 -38.85 19.91 -1.64
C PRO A 506 -40.31 19.87 -2.12
N GLN A 507 -41.27 19.63 -1.21
CA GLN A 507 -42.69 19.65 -1.56
C GLN A 507 -43.61 20.00 -0.39
N MET A 508 -44.41 21.05 -0.60
CA MET A 508 -45.64 21.42 0.14
C MET A 508 -45.52 21.56 1.66
N GLY A 509 -44.96 22.70 2.08
CA GLY A 509 -45.60 23.45 3.17
C GLY A 509 -46.91 24.05 2.63
N LEU A 510 -48.01 23.30 2.73
CA LEU A 510 -49.35 23.83 2.56
C LEU A 510 -49.87 24.23 3.94
N ASP A 511 -49.82 25.53 4.24
CA ASP A 511 -50.57 26.10 5.36
C ASP A 511 -52.07 26.01 5.04
N LEU A 512 -52.70 24.92 5.46
CA LEU A 512 -54.14 24.84 5.63
C LEU A 512 -54.48 25.33 7.04
N GLY A 513 -54.41 26.65 7.22
CA GLY A 513 -54.91 27.32 8.42
C GLY A 513 -56.44 27.21 8.49
N SER A 514 -56.95 26.79 9.64
CA SER A 514 -58.37 26.73 10.01
C SER A 514 -58.55 27.20 11.44
#